data_AF-A0A2T0VX77-F1
#
_entry.id   AF-A0A2T0VX77-F1
#
_cell.length_a   1.000
_cell.length_b   1.000
_cell.length_c   1.000
_cell.angle_alpha   90.00
_cell.angle_beta   90.00
_cell.angle_gamma   90.00
#
_symmetry.space_group_name_H-M   'P 1'
#
loop_
_entity.id
_entity.type
_entity.pdbx_description
1 polymer ?
#
loop_
_entity_poly.entity_id
_entity_poly.type
_entity_poly.pdbx_seq_one_letter_code
_entity_poly.pdbx_strand_id
1 'polypeptide(L)'
;MKNLLQTFVASVRLQDDGQIIFLGHPAQESATPDANPAQRLTEMVYKYLYTHPDGQIADAFQATPSDDGLIAKISEANATKRTVQDGWIVRTPQADGAVIAERYGAVRKFVAGQYLADPDATPIRQGSPVTVTHLAGSKTLQPGFFHIFGQEQLDIAELAKVVRLYFNLASPQSAAPVAKLLSETLNEYGIPFTYKTAVRVCDYSRSDTAVLYLPKRVFEVSAMVISRKLSALKPLLDPSPPTFTKPIAHGIGLAEDPADAVSFGASRSGLVAQAMLRAQNGDAICPTRFWDAFTDFCALENLDINRLYLNPGSTDTYDLPSFQSEIVK
;
A
#
# COMPACT_ATOMS: atom_id res chain seq x y z
N MET A 1 7.37 19.24 6.20
CA MET A 1 8.20 18.36 5.36
C MET A 1 9.68 18.76 5.37
N LYS A 2 10.06 20.00 4.97
CA LYS A 2 11.48 20.43 4.90
C LYS A 2 12.34 20.08 6.11
N ASN A 3 11.96 20.57 7.29
CA ASN A 3 12.74 20.34 8.51
C ASN A 3 12.89 18.85 8.82
N LEU A 4 11.81 18.07 8.70
CA LEU A 4 11.83 16.61 8.91
C LEU A 4 12.88 15.93 8.02
N LEU A 5 12.85 16.19 6.71
CA LEU A 5 13.79 15.55 5.78
C LEU A 5 15.23 16.03 5.98
N GLN A 6 15.44 17.33 6.21
CA GLN A 6 16.77 17.87 6.47
C GLN A 6 17.38 17.30 7.77
N THR A 7 16.59 17.16 8.83
CA THR A 7 17.01 16.50 10.08
C THR A 7 17.31 15.02 9.85
N PHE A 8 16.45 14.31 9.11
CA PHE A 8 16.66 12.89 8.81
C PHE A 8 17.99 12.66 8.07
N VAL A 9 18.24 13.39 6.97
CA VAL A 9 19.46 13.18 6.18
C VAL A 9 20.72 13.65 6.89
N ALA A 10 20.62 14.65 7.79
CA ALA A 10 21.75 15.10 8.61
C ALA A 10 22.28 13.98 9.54
N SER A 11 21.41 13.02 9.90
CA SER A 11 21.74 11.86 10.74
C SER A 11 22.24 10.64 9.96
N VAL A 12 22.39 10.73 8.63
CA VAL A 12 22.87 9.65 7.79
C VAL A 12 24.36 9.84 7.46
N ARG A 13 25.12 8.74 7.48
CA ARG A 13 26.47 8.66 6.91
C ARG A 13 26.56 7.50 5.93
N LEU A 14 27.30 7.70 4.84
CA LEU A 14 27.58 6.73 3.78
C LEU A 14 29.07 6.41 3.80
N GLN A 15 29.44 5.24 4.30
CA GLN A 15 30.84 4.83 4.39
C GLN A 15 31.37 4.36 3.03
N ASP A 16 32.71 4.38 2.86
CA ASP A 16 33.38 4.02 1.61
C ASP A 16 33.18 2.55 1.21
N ASP A 17 32.98 1.66 2.19
CA ASP A 17 32.61 0.26 1.99
C ASP A 17 31.13 0.07 1.59
N GLY A 18 30.38 1.17 1.54
CA GLY A 18 28.97 1.22 1.22
C GLY A 18 28.04 0.97 2.41
N GLN A 19 28.53 0.81 3.63
CA GLN A 19 27.69 0.74 4.83
C GLN A 19 26.96 2.08 5.06
N ILE A 20 25.68 2.00 5.42
CA ILE A 20 24.86 3.16 5.80
C ILE A 20 24.80 3.22 7.32
N ILE A 21 25.19 4.34 7.92
CA ILE A 21 25.03 4.61 9.35
C ILE A 21 23.88 5.59 9.54
N PHE A 22 22.95 5.28 10.43
CA PHE A 22 21.85 6.17 10.82
C PHE A 22 21.87 6.36 12.34
N LEU A 23 21.86 7.62 12.78
CA LEU A 23 21.93 7.97 14.21
C LEU A 23 23.09 7.29 14.95
N GLY A 24 24.24 7.12 14.27
CA GLY A 24 25.44 6.50 14.86
C GLY A 24 25.44 4.97 14.88
N HIS A 25 24.40 4.31 14.36
CA HIS A 25 24.30 2.86 14.30
C HIS A 25 24.24 2.36 12.85
N PRO A 26 24.79 1.17 12.53
CA PRO A 26 24.60 0.55 11.22
C PRO A 26 23.11 0.37 10.92
N ALA A 27 22.68 0.89 9.76
CA ALA A 27 21.34 0.65 9.26
C ALA A 27 21.23 -0.81 8.78
N GLN A 28 20.02 -1.37 8.87
CA GLN A 28 19.71 -2.71 8.38
C GLN A 28 20.07 -2.83 6.89
N GLU A 29 20.75 -3.91 6.53
CA GLU A 29 21.14 -4.19 5.15
C GLU A 29 19.95 -4.26 4.19
N SER A 30 20.27 -4.08 2.90
CA SER A 30 19.32 -4.21 1.82
C SER A 30 18.76 -5.64 1.76
N ALA A 31 17.45 -5.77 1.60
CA ALA A 31 16.81 -7.06 1.37
C ALA A 31 17.15 -7.60 -0.03
N THR A 32 17.53 -6.72 -0.95
CA THR A 32 17.95 -7.09 -2.30
C THR A 32 19.47 -7.34 -2.33
N PRO A 33 19.92 -8.54 -2.71
CA PRO A 33 21.35 -8.83 -2.93
C PRO A 33 21.93 -7.92 -4.00
N ASP A 34 23.18 -7.48 -3.82
CA ASP A 34 23.93 -6.63 -4.76
C ASP A 34 23.21 -5.32 -5.16
N ALA A 35 22.30 -4.83 -4.30
CA ALA A 35 21.58 -3.60 -4.54
C ALA A 35 22.53 -2.41 -4.76
N ASN A 36 22.27 -1.66 -5.83
CA ASN A 36 23.03 -0.45 -6.12
C ASN A 36 22.82 0.62 -5.01
N PRO A 37 23.69 1.64 -4.91
CA PRO A 37 23.59 2.65 -3.85
C PRO A 37 22.23 3.34 -3.74
N ALA A 38 21.58 3.65 -4.87
CA ALA A 38 20.27 4.30 -4.89
C ALA A 38 19.18 3.38 -4.32
N GLN A 39 19.22 2.09 -4.64
CA GLN A 39 18.28 1.11 -4.11
C GLN A 39 18.47 0.91 -2.60
N ARG A 40 19.71 0.75 -2.12
CA ARG A 40 19.98 0.63 -0.68
C ARG A 40 19.49 1.84 0.11
N LEU A 41 19.72 3.05 -0.41
CA LEU A 41 19.21 4.27 0.18
C LEU A 41 17.69 4.35 0.13
N THR A 42 17.07 3.90 -0.96
CA THR A 42 15.60 3.83 -1.08
C THR A 42 15.02 2.91 -0.01
N GLU A 43 15.60 1.71 0.17
CA GLU A 43 15.19 0.78 1.23
C GLU A 43 15.44 1.37 2.62
N MET A 44 16.56 2.06 2.85
CA MET A 44 16.84 2.73 4.13
C MET A 44 15.82 3.83 4.43
N VAL A 45 15.55 4.72 3.48
CA VAL A 45 14.52 5.77 3.66
C VAL A 45 13.14 5.15 3.89
N TYR A 46 12.83 4.07 3.15
CA TYR A 46 11.58 3.35 3.35
C TYR A 46 11.44 2.85 4.79
N LYS A 47 12.46 2.15 5.28
CA LYS A 47 12.47 1.52 6.60
C LYS A 47 12.52 2.56 7.73
N TYR A 48 13.38 3.56 7.65
CA TYR A 48 13.70 4.46 8.78
C TYR A 48 12.96 5.79 8.76
N LEU A 49 12.23 6.12 7.68
CA LEU A 49 11.47 7.36 7.59
C LEU A 49 10.02 7.11 7.17
N TYR A 50 9.81 6.37 6.08
CA TYR A 50 8.46 6.19 5.57
C TYR A 50 7.60 5.34 6.52
N THR A 51 8.08 4.16 6.91
CA THR A 51 7.31 3.25 7.78
C THR A 51 7.48 3.54 9.27
N HIS A 52 8.56 4.19 9.69
CA HIS A 52 8.80 4.55 11.09
C HIS A 52 9.04 6.07 11.20
N PRO A 53 7.98 6.89 11.29
CA PRO A 53 8.10 8.34 11.36
C PRO A 53 8.94 8.86 12.56
N ASP A 54 9.12 8.04 13.59
CA ASP A 54 9.98 8.30 14.75
C ASP A 54 11.44 7.82 14.57
N GLY A 55 11.74 7.14 13.45
CA GLY A 55 13.04 6.56 13.14
C GLY A 55 13.36 5.25 13.86
N GLN A 56 12.46 4.72 14.68
CA GLN A 56 12.70 3.52 15.48
C GLN A 56 12.13 2.28 14.81
N ILE A 57 12.98 1.53 14.10
CA ILE A 57 12.50 0.37 13.31
C ILE A 57 12.15 -0.86 14.14
N ALA A 58 12.61 -0.94 15.40
CA ALA A 58 12.48 -2.11 16.28
C ALA A 58 12.88 -3.42 15.55
N ASP A 59 12.03 -4.45 15.60
CA ASP A 59 12.25 -5.76 14.97
C ASP A 59 11.73 -5.85 13.52
N ALA A 60 11.23 -4.76 12.93
CA ALA A 60 10.65 -4.78 11.59
C ALA A 60 11.62 -5.28 10.53
N PHE A 61 11.05 -5.81 9.44
CA PHE A 61 11.80 -6.27 8.26
C PHE A 61 12.79 -7.41 8.51
N GLN A 62 12.75 -8.07 9.67
CA GLN A 62 13.47 -9.31 9.88
C GLN A 62 12.91 -10.42 8.99
N ALA A 63 13.76 -11.35 8.57
CA ALA A 63 13.40 -12.51 7.75
C ALA A 63 12.72 -13.60 8.61
N THR A 64 11.58 -13.26 9.22
CA THR A 64 10.77 -14.19 10.00
C THR A 64 9.70 -14.84 9.12
N PRO A 65 9.28 -16.08 9.44
CA PRO A 65 8.15 -16.72 8.76
C PRO A 65 6.84 -15.97 9.07
N SER A 66 5.87 -16.08 8.16
CA SER A 66 4.50 -15.64 8.42
C SER A 66 3.91 -16.42 9.59
N ASP A 67 3.07 -15.77 10.40
CA ASP A 67 2.37 -16.39 11.52
C ASP A 67 1.05 -17.02 11.06
N ASP A 68 1.00 -18.36 11.06
CA ASP A 68 -0.18 -19.12 10.60
C ASP A 68 -1.41 -18.88 11.48
N GLY A 69 -1.23 -18.63 12.78
CA GLY A 69 -2.33 -18.35 13.71
C GLY A 69 -2.97 -16.98 13.43
N LEU A 70 -2.16 -15.99 13.13
CA LEU A 70 -2.59 -14.66 12.70
C LEU A 70 -3.29 -14.73 11.35
N ILE A 71 -2.73 -15.46 10.38
CA ILE A 71 -3.37 -15.71 9.08
C ILE A 71 -4.76 -16.34 9.27
N ALA A 72 -4.87 -17.37 10.11
CA ALA A 72 -6.15 -18.03 10.38
C ALA A 72 -7.18 -17.05 10.96
N LYS A 73 -6.78 -16.24 11.95
CA LYS A 73 -7.66 -15.21 12.56
C LYS A 73 -8.12 -14.16 11.56
N ILE A 74 -7.23 -13.66 10.71
CA ILE A 74 -7.57 -12.68 9.66
C ILE A 74 -8.52 -13.32 8.64
N SER A 75 -8.24 -14.56 8.22
CA SER A 75 -9.05 -15.27 7.25
C SER A 75 -10.46 -15.59 7.79
N GLU A 76 -10.59 -15.93 9.06
CA GLU A 76 -11.89 -16.16 9.73
C GLU A 76 -12.68 -14.85 9.92
N ALA A 77 -11.97 -13.76 10.20
CA ALA A 77 -12.55 -12.43 10.38
C ALA A 77 -13.01 -11.76 9.07
N ASN A 78 -12.51 -12.22 7.92
CA ASN A 78 -12.87 -11.70 6.60
C ASN A 78 -14.34 -11.98 6.28
N ALA A 79 -15.13 -10.92 6.07
CA ALA A 79 -16.55 -11.03 5.76
C ALA A 79 -16.86 -11.27 4.27
N THR A 80 -15.86 -11.20 3.38
CA THR A 80 -16.07 -11.54 1.96
C THR A 80 -16.28 -13.04 1.81
N LYS A 81 -17.27 -13.44 1.01
CA LYS A 81 -17.55 -14.85 0.73
C LYS A 81 -16.97 -15.26 -0.60
N ARG A 82 -16.39 -16.45 -0.64
CA ARG A 82 -16.07 -17.11 -1.91
C ARG A 82 -17.37 -17.38 -2.67
N THR A 83 -17.44 -16.95 -3.92
CA THR A 83 -18.60 -17.18 -4.78
C THR A 83 -18.17 -17.72 -6.13
N VAL A 84 -19.01 -18.56 -6.73
CA VAL A 84 -18.88 -18.96 -8.14
C VAL A 84 -19.86 -18.11 -8.96
N GLN A 85 -19.39 -17.67 -10.12
CA GLN A 85 -20.06 -16.68 -10.96
C GLN A 85 -20.03 -17.15 -12.42
N ASP A 86 -21.20 -17.46 -12.96
CA ASP A 86 -21.36 -17.84 -14.36
C ASP A 86 -21.60 -16.60 -15.23
N GLY A 87 -21.59 -16.78 -16.55
CA GLY A 87 -21.96 -15.73 -17.51
C GLY A 87 -20.86 -14.71 -17.77
N TRP A 88 -19.60 -15.01 -17.42
CA TRP A 88 -18.45 -14.24 -17.87
C TRP A 88 -18.08 -14.66 -19.29
N ILE A 89 -17.85 -13.69 -20.18
CA ILE A 89 -17.43 -13.93 -21.56
C ILE A 89 -16.02 -13.41 -21.75
N VAL A 90 -15.12 -14.26 -22.24
CA VAL A 90 -13.72 -13.87 -22.48
C VAL A 90 -13.64 -12.82 -23.59
N ARG A 91 -13.10 -11.64 -23.27
CA ARG A 91 -12.75 -10.61 -24.24
C ARG A 91 -11.39 -10.89 -24.85
N THR A 92 -10.41 -11.23 -24.02
CA THR A 92 -9.02 -11.41 -24.48
C THR A 92 -8.31 -12.46 -23.63
N PRO A 93 -7.95 -13.63 -24.19
CA PRO A 93 -7.01 -14.53 -23.53
C PRO A 93 -5.62 -13.89 -23.49
N GLN A 94 -4.88 -14.14 -22.41
CA GLN A 94 -3.53 -13.59 -22.20
C GLN A 94 -2.47 -14.69 -22.40
N ALA A 95 -1.26 -14.29 -22.75
CA ALA A 95 -0.14 -15.22 -22.97
C ALA A 95 0.30 -15.95 -21.67
N ASP A 96 0.04 -15.35 -20.51
CA ASP A 96 0.31 -15.92 -19.17
C ASP A 96 -0.77 -16.92 -18.72
N GLY A 97 -1.75 -17.22 -19.58
CA GLY A 97 -2.89 -18.08 -19.23
C GLY A 97 -3.91 -17.38 -18.33
N ALA A 98 -3.87 -16.05 -18.18
CA ALA A 98 -4.99 -15.29 -17.64
C ALA A 98 -6.04 -15.01 -18.73
N VAL A 99 -7.23 -14.57 -18.32
CA VAL A 99 -8.26 -14.04 -19.23
C VAL A 99 -8.71 -12.67 -18.77
N ILE A 100 -8.95 -11.79 -19.73
CA ILE A 100 -9.80 -10.62 -19.53
C ILE A 100 -11.20 -11.03 -19.95
N ALA A 101 -12.16 -10.95 -19.04
CA ALA A 101 -13.54 -11.33 -19.29
C ALA A 101 -14.51 -10.23 -18.87
N GLU A 102 -15.70 -10.25 -19.44
CA GLU A 102 -16.77 -9.30 -19.17
C GLU A 102 -18.03 -10.00 -18.67
N ARG A 103 -18.72 -9.35 -17.72
CA ARG A 103 -20.06 -9.73 -17.28
C ARG A 103 -20.85 -8.49 -16.90
N TYR A 104 -22.03 -8.32 -17.49
CA TYR A 104 -22.93 -7.17 -17.24
C TYR A 104 -22.25 -5.79 -17.33
N GLY A 105 -21.34 -5.63 -18.30
CA GLY A 105 -20.59 -4.38 -18.51
C GLY A 105 -19.35 -4.20 -17.61
N ALA A 106 -19.12 -5.07 -16.62
CA ALA A 106 -17.89 -5.07 -15.83
C ALA A 106 -16.82 -5.92 -16.53
N VAL A 107 -15.59 -5.38 -16.65
CA VAL A 107 -14.44 -6.04 -17.28
C VAL A 107 -13.36 -6.30 -16.24
N ARG A 108 -12.95 -7.56 -16.10
CA ARG A 108 -12.03 -8.00 -15.05
C ARG A 108 -10.96 -8.95 -15.61
N LYS A 109 -9.78 -8.95 -15.00
CA LYS A 109 -8.70 -9.93 -15.26
C LYS A 109 -8.81 -11.06 -14.25
N PHE A 110 -8.83 -12.30 -14.74
CA PHE A 110 -8.80 -13.52 -13.93
C PHE A 110 -7.56 -14.34 -14.29
N VAL A 111 -6.78 -14.73 -13.29
CA VAL A 111 -5.59 -15.58 -13.50
C VAL A 111 -5.98 -17.05 -13.56
N ALA A 112 -5.09 -17.89 -14.10
CA ALA A 112 -5.28 -19.34 -14.12
C ALA A 112 -5.67 -19.88 -12.72
N GLY A 113 -6.68 -20.74 -12.67
CA GLY A 113 -7.25 -21.27 -11.43
C GLY A 113 -8.37 -20.44 -10.81
N GLN A 114 -8.59 -19.19 -11.26
CA GLN A 114 -9.77 -18.40 -10.87
C GLN A 114 -10.97 -18.61 -11.79
N TYR A 115 -10.80 -19.29 -12.92
CA TYR A 115 -11.87 -19.53 -13.88
C TYR A 115 -11.77 -20.92 -14.47
N LEU A 116 -12.89 -21.42 -14.98
CA LEU A 116 -13.02 -22.67 -15.73
C LEU A 116 -13.72 -22.36 -17.05
N ALA A 117 -13.30 -23.02 -18.13
CA ALA A 117 -14.07 -23.02 -19.36
C ALA A 117 -15.43 -23.70 -19.10
N ASP A 118 -16.49 -23.10 -19.61
CA ASP A 118 -17.79 -23.76 -19.62
C ASP A 118 -17.75 -24.99 -20.56
N PRO A 119 -18.73 -25.91 -20.47
CA PRO A 119 -18.80 -27.05 -21.38
C PRO A 119 -18.68 -26.63 -22.85
N ASP A 120 -17.89 -27.37 -23.63
CA ASP A 120 -17.61 -27.13 -25.05
C ASP A 120 -16.92 -25.79 -25.39
N ALA A 121 -16.50 -25.00 -24.40
CA ALA A 121 -15.79 -23.73 -24.60
C ALA A 121 -14.25 -23.86 -24.69
N THR A 122 -13.74 -25.09 -24.84
CA THR A 122 -12.30 -25.39 -24.94
C THR A 122 -11.90 -25.61 -26.42
N PRO A 123 -10.78 -25.01 -26.90
CA PRO A 123 -9.88 -24.12 -26.18
C PRO A 123 -10.51 -22.74 -25.96
N ILE A 124 -10.12 -22.08 -24.87
CA ILE A 124 -10.59 -20.73 -24.53
C ILE A 124 -10.10 -19.74 -25.59
N ARG A 125 -11.04 -18.99 -26.16
CA ARG A 125 -10.82 -17.95 -27.17
C ARG A 125 -11.64 -16.71 -26.78
N GLN A 126 -11.44 -15.62 -27.51
CA GLN A 126 -12.38 -14.50 -27.44
C GLN A 126 -13.80 -14.99 -27.76
N GLY A 127 -14.76 -14.60 -26.93
CA GLY A 127 -16.16 -15.05 -26.98
C GLY A 127 -16.45 -16.33 -26.19
N SER A 128 -15.43 -17.05 -25.68
CA SER A 128 -15.66 -18.24 -24.86
C SER A 128 -16.35 -17.88 -23.55
N PRO A 129 -17.43 -18.58 -23.16
CA PRO A 129 -17.99 -18.46 -21.82
C PRO A 129 -17.10 -19.16 -20.79
N VAL A 130 -16.98 -18.54 -19.62
CA VAL A 130 -16.22 -19.06 -18.49
C VAL A 130 -17.00 -18.87 -17.19
N THR A 131 -16.81 -19.81 -16.28
CA THR A 131 -17.27 -19.74 -14.91
C THR A 131 -16.13 -19.28 -14.01
N VAL A 132 -16.34 -18.22 -13.23
CA VAL A 132 -15.31 -17.59 -12.40
C VAL A 132 -15.54 -17.91 -10.92
N THR A 133 -14.47 -18.27 -10.22
CA THR A 133 -14.41 -18.28 -8.76
C THR A 133 -13.87 -16.95 -8.25
N HIS A 134 -14.74 -16.17 -7.60
CA HIS A 134 -14.32 -15.03 -6.80
C HIS A 134 -13.73 -15.51 -5.47
N LEU A 135 -12.45 -15.18 -5.23
CA LEU A 135 -11.75 -15.51 -3.98
C LEU A 135 -12.05 -14.44 -2.92
N ALA A 136 -12.23 -14.84 -1.67
CA ALA A 136 -12.37 -13.91 -0.56
C ALA A 136 -11.04 -13.26 -0.14
N GLY A 137 -9.92 -13.96 -0.37
CA GLY A 137 -8.60 -13.50 0.02
C GLY A 137 -7.48 -14.43 -0.47
N SER A 138 -6.23 -14.04 -0.21
CA SER A 138 -5.04 -14.79 -0.57
C SER A 138 -3.89 -14.55 0.39
N LYS A 139 -3.23 -15.63 0.82
CA LYS A 139 -1.97 -15.59 1.59
C LYS A 139 -0.71 -15.70 0.73
N THR A 140 -0.87 -15.87 -0.58
CA THR A 140 0.24 -16.15 -1.51
C THR A 140 0.47 -15.03 -2.53
N LEU A 141 -0.43 -14.04 -2.61
CA LEU A 141 -0.34 -12.96 -3.61
C LEU A 141 0.89 -12.08 -3.40
N GLN A 142 1.26 -11.81 -2.15
CA GLN A 142 2.45 -11.05 -1.81
C GLN A 142 3.07 -11.66 -0.54
N PRO A 143 4.37 -12.02 -0.54
CA PRO A 143 5.04 -12.49 0.67
C PRO A 143 4.89 -11.51 1.84
N GLY A 144 4.63 -12.03 3.04
CA GLY A 144 4.46 -11.23 4.25
C GLY A 144 3.10 -10.55 4.43
N PHE A 145 2.16 -10.71 3.48
CA PHE A 145 0.81 -10.13 3.57
C PHE A 145 -0.31 -11.13 3.34
N PHE A 146 -1.42 -10.97 4.07
CA PHE A 146 -2.71 -11.55 3.71
C PHE A 146 -3.55 -10.52 2.98
N HIS A 147 -4.08 -10.89 1.82
CA HIS A 147 -4.98 -10.07 1.02
C HIS A 147 -6.43 -10.48 1.25
N ILE A 148 -7.31 -9.50 1.34
CA ILE A 148 -8.76 -9.62 1.33
C ILE A 148 -9.26 -8.89 0.09
N PHE A 149 -10.11 -9.56 -0.68
CA PHE A 149 -10.77 -8.97 -1.84
C PHE A 149 -12.20 -8.61 -1.45
N GLY A 150 -12.69 -7.45 -1.86
CA GLY A 150 -14.09 -7.08 -1.64
C GLY A 150 -15.04 -7.99 -2.41
N GLN A 151 -16.26 -8.12 -1.90
CA GLN A 151 -17.32 -8.90 -2.54
C GLN A 151 -17.63 -8.36 -3.95
N GLU A 152 -17.57 -7.03 -4.10
CA GLU A 152 -17.43 -6.37 -5.39
C GLU A 152 -15.95 -6.19 -5.74
N GLN A 153 -15.60 -6.41 -7.01
CA GLN A 153 -14.21 -6.26 -7.47
C GLN A 153 -14.06 -5.04 -8.36
N LEU A 154 -12.85 -4.49 -8.34
CA LEU A 154 -12.43 -3.42 -9.22
C LEU A 154 -12.51 -3.87 -10.69
N ASP A 155 -13.06 -2.99 -11.53
CA ASP A 155 -12.94 -3.09 -12.98
C ASP A 155 -11.48 -2.78 -13.39
N ILE A 156 -11.01 -3.36 -14.49
CA ILE A 156 -9.68 -3.05 -15.03
C ILE A 156 -9.49 -1.54 -15.25
N ALA A 157 -10.53 -0.84 -15.72
CA ALA A 157 -10.48 0.61 -15.93
C ALA A 157 -10.25 1.39 -14.63
N GLU A 158 -10.66 0.83 -13.49
CA GLU A 158 -10.51 1.46 -12.18
C GLU A 158 -9.12 1.26 -11.59
N LEU A 159 -8.40 0.22 -12.00
CA LEU A 159 -7.03 -0.04 -11.55
C LEU A 159 -6.07 1.09 -11.93
N ALA A 160 -6.39 1.87 -12.96
CA ALA A 160 -5.60 3.02 -13.38
C ALA A 160 -5.66 4.21 -12.39
N LYS A 161 -6.67 4.28 -11.52
CA LYS A 161 -6.86 5.39 -10.58
C LYS A 161 -7.31 4.86 -9.23
N VAL A 162 -6.33 4.47 -8.42
CA VAL A 162 -6.55 3.92 -7.09
C VAL A 162 -6.07 4.90 -6.01
N VAL A 163 -6.82 4.96 -4.92
CA VAL A 163 -6.44 5.62 -3.67
C VAL A 163 -6.16 4.55 -2.63
N ARG A 164 -5.13 4.77 -1.83
CA ARG A 164 -4.66 3.88 -0.78
C ARG A 164 -4.93 4.53 0.58
N LEU A 165 -5.61 3.82 1.46
CA LEU A 165 -5.69 4.17 2.88
C LEU A 165 -4.76 3.26 3.67
N TYR A 166 -3.87 3.86 4.43
CA TYR A 166 -2.91 3.20 5.30
C TYR A 166 -3.46 3.19 6.71
N PHE A 167 -3.41 2.04 7.37
CA PHE A 167 -3.82 1.85 8.76
C PHE A 167 -2.59 1.41 9.56
N ASN A 168 -2.15 2.26 10.48
CA ASN A 168 -1.09 1.93 11.44
C ASN A 168 -1.69 1.08 12.57
N LEU A 169 -1.64 -0.24 12.43
CA LEU A 169 -2.24 -1.18 13.38
C LEU A 169 -1.39 -1.23 14.65
N ALA A 170 -2.01 -1.01 15.81
CA ALA A 170 -1.29 -0.95 17.09
C ALA A 170 -0.62 -2.29 17.49
N SER A 171 -1.08 -3.41 16.95
CA SER A 171 -0.57 -4.74 17.29
C SER A 171 -1.06 -5.84 16.32
N PRO A 172 -0.43 -7.03 16.31
CA PRO A 172 -0.95 -8.19 15.58
C PRO A 172 -2.41 -8.55 15.89
N GLN A 173 -2.83 -8.32 17.14
CA GLN A 173 -4.19 -8.58 17.61
C GLN A 173 -5.22 -7.64 16.98
N SER A 174 -4.79 -6.48 16.48
CA SER A 174 -5.65 -5.50 15.81
C SER A 174 -6.01 -5.89 14.38
N ALA A 175 -5.22 -6.75 13.73
CA ALA A 175 -5.36 -7.07 12.31
C ALA A 175 -6.69 -7.73 11.95
N ALA A 176 -7.10 -8.75 12.71
CA ALA A 176 -8.37 -9.44 12.46
C ALA A 176 -9.60 -8.56 12.74
N PRO A 177 -9.70 -7.82 13.87
CA PRO A 177 -10.78 -6.86 14.10
C PRO A 177 -10.89 -5.77 13.02
N VAL A 178 -9.77 -5.17 12.59
CA VAL A 178 -9.79 -4.16 11.51
C VAL A 178 -10.21 -4.78 10.18
N ALA A 179 -9.67 -5.95 9.82
CA ALA A 179 -10.05 -6.68 8.62
C ALA A 179 -11.56 -6.99 8.58
N LYS A 180 -12.13 -7.45 9.70
CA LYS A 180 -13.57 -7.68 9.84
C LYS A 180 -14.36 -6.40 9.62
N LEU A 181 -14.03 -5.35 10.37
CA LEU A 181 -14.76 -4.09 10.34
C LEU A 181 -14.78 -3.46 8.95
N LEU A 182 -13.63 -3.44 8.26
CA LEU A 182 -13.53 -2.91 6.91
C LEU A 182 -14.25 -3.79 5.89
N SER A 183 -14.04 -5.11 5.92
CA SER A 183 -14.67 -6.01 4.96
C SER A 183 -16.19 -6.06 5.11
N GLU A 184 -16.72 -6.13 6.34
CA GLU A 184 -18.17 -6.06 6.59
C GLU A 184 -18.75 -4.74 6.08
N THR A 185 -18.16 -3.61 6.48
CA THR A 185 -18.68 -2.28 6.15
C THR A 185 -18.64 -2.02 4.64
N LEU A 186 -17.56 -2.35 3.95
CA LEU A 186 -17.45 -2.07 2.52
C LEU A 186 -18.31 -3.03 1.69
N ASN A 187 -18.40 -4.31 2.09
CA ASN A 187 -19.26 -5.29 1.41
C ASN A 187 -20.74 -4.96 1.58
N GLU A 188 -21.17 -4.49 2.76
CA GLU A 188 -22.57 -4.09 3.01
C GLU A 188 -23.05 -3.01 2.03
N TYR A 189 -22.13 -2.11 1.61
CA TYR A 189 -22.43 -1.02 0.69
C TYR A 189 -22.03 -1.33 -0.77
N GLY A 190 -21.60 -2.57 -1.08
CA GLY A 190 -21.18 -2.96 -2.42
C GLY A 190 -19.97 -2.18 -2.95
N ILE A 191 -19.09 -1.71 -2.06
CA ILE A 191 -17.92 -0.93 -2.45
C ILE A 191 -16.80 -1.88 -2.85
N PRO A 192 -16.22 -1.76 -4.06
CA PRO A 192 -15.09 -2.58 -4.47
C PRO A 192 -13.81 -2.17 -3.76
N PHE A 193 -13.07 -3.15 -3.25
CA PHE A 193 -11.80 -2.90 -2.57
C PHE A 193 -10.82 -4.07 -2.68
N THR A 194 -9.55 -3.78 -2.44
CA THR A 194 -8.56 -4.77 -2.02
C THR A 194 -7.94 -4.30 -0.72
N TYR A 195 -7.91 -5.14 0.30
CA TYR A 195 -7.25 -4.86 1.56
C TYR A 195 -6.09 -5.82 1.73
N LYS A 196 -4.98 -5.35 2.29
CA LYS A 196 -3.89 -6.23 2.70
C LYS A 196 -3.36 -5.84 4.07
N THR A 197 -2.93 -6.84 4.83
CA THR A 197 -2.35 -6.63 6.16
C THR A 197 -1.16 -7.56 6.38
N ALA A 198 -0.16 -7.07 7.13
CA ALA A 198 1.03 -7.83 7.46
C ALA A 198 0.69 -9.09 8.25
N VAL A 199 1.41 -10.18 7.97
CA VAL A 199 1.24 -11.47 8.67
C VAL A 199 2.48 -11.92 9.42
N ARG A 200 3.53 -11.10 9.47
CA ARG A 200 4.70 -11.33 10.32
C ARG A 200 4.57 -10.46 11.56
N VAL A 201 4.72 -11.05 12.73
CA VAL A 201 4.56 -10.33 14.02
C VAL A 201 5.56 -9.18 14.14
N CYS A 202 6.79 -9.36 13.65
CA CYS A 202 7.83 -8.32 13.71
C CYS A 202 7.52 -7.09 12.85
N ASP A 203 6.64 -7.19 11.84
CA ASP A 203 6.29 -6.05 10.97
C ASP A 203 5.32 -5.05 11.64
N TYR A 204 4.80 -5.34 12.84
CA TYR A 204 3.79 -4.49 13.49
C TYR A 204 4.34 -3.22 14.15
N SER A 205 5.66 -2.99 14.15
CA SER A 205 6.20 -1.65 14.46
C SER A 205 6.09 -0.67 13.29
N ARG A 206 5.75 -1.16 12.08
CA ARG A 206 5.63 -0.33 10.88
C ARG A 206 4.28 0.38 10.83
N SER A 207 4.27 1.65 10.43
CA SER A 207 3.04 2.42 10.22
C SER A 207 2.24 2.05 8.95
N ASP A 208 2.80 1.22 8.06
CA ASP A 208 2.15 0.76 6.83
C ASP A 208 1.67 -0.71 6.91
N THR A 209 1.40 -1.19 8.13
CA THR A 209 0.97 -2.58 8.43
C THR A 209 -0.22 -3.05 7.62
N ALA A 210 -1.16 -2.16 7.32
CA ALA A 210 -2.36 -2.47 6.57
C ALA A 210 -2.69 -1.39 5.54
N VAL A 211 -3.15 -1.82 4.37
CA VAL A 211 -3.43 -0.94 3.24
C VAL A 211 -4.73 -1.35 2.57
N LEU A 212 -5.66 -0.41 2.44
CA LEU A 212 -6.90 -0.54 1.69
C LEU A 212 -6.78 0.21 0.35
N TYR A 213 -7.05 -0.48 -0.74
CA TYR A 213 -7.05 0.02 -2.10
C TYR A 213 -8.49 0.21 -2.57
N LEU A 214 -8.81 1.41 -3.03
CA LEU A 214 -10.14 1.82 -3.49
C LEU A 214 -10.04 2.50 -4.85
N PRO A 215 -10.98 2.27 -5.79
CA PRO A 215 -11.11 3.14 -6.95
C PRO A 215 -11.31 4.59 -6.51
N LYS A 216 -10.56 5.53 -7.10
CA LYS A 216 -10.65 6.96 -6.74
C LYS A 216 -12.09 7.50 -6.82
N ARG A 217 -12.87 7.04 -7.80
CA ARG A 217 -14.27 7.47 -8.01
C ARG A 217 -15.20 7.10 -6.85
N VAL A 218 -14.89 6.06 -6.06
CA VAL A 218 -15.71 5.65 -4.91
C VAL A 218 -15.13 6.12 -3.58
N PHE A 219 -14.01 6.85 -3.59
CA PHE A 219 -13.34 7.27 -2.36
C PHE A 219 -14.28 8.03 -1.41
N GLU A 220 -15.08 8.97 -1.92
CA GLU A 220 -15.96 9.79 -1.07
C GLU A 220 -17.02 8.95 -0.34
N VAL A 221 -17.66 8.00 -1.02
CA VAL A 221 -18.63 7.10 -0.37
C VAL A 221 -17.94 6.15 0.61
N SER A 222 -16.75 5.62 0.26
CA SER A 222 -15.94 4.80 1.15
C SER A 222 -15.57 5.54 2.42
N ALA A 223 -15.14 6.80 2.28
CA ALA A 223 -14.79 7.68 3.39
C ALA A 223 -15.98 7.92 4.32
N MET A 224 -17.19 8.16 3.79
CA MET A 224 -18.39 8.35 4.59
C MET A 224 -18.79 7.10 5.38
N VAL A 225 -18.59 5.90 4.84
CA VAL A 225 -18.94 4.66 5.56
C VAL A 225 -17.86 4.26 6.57
N ILE A 226 -16.58 4.45 6.23
CA ILE A 226 -15.44 4.20 7.12
C ILE A 226 -15.47 5.19 8.30
N SER A 227 -15.84 6.45 8.07
CA SER A 227 -15.87 7.46 9.14
C SER A 227 -16.80 7.08 10.29
N ARG A 228 -17.91 6.37 9.99
CA ARG A 228 -18.85 5.85 10.99
C ARG A 228 -18.24 4.78 11.90
N LYS A 229 -17.10 4.22 11.51
CA LYS A 229 -16.39 3.17 12.22
C LYS A 229 -15.14 3.68 12.95
N LEU A 230 -14.82 4.98 12.89
CA LEU A 230 -13.59 5.52 13.45
C LEU A 230 -13.46 5.34 14.96
N SER A 231 -14.55 5.49 15.71
CA SER A 231 -14.53 5.23 17.16
C SER A 231 -14.17 3.79 17.51
N ALA A 232 -14.54 2.82 16.66
CA ALA A 232 -14.19 1.41 16.81
C ALA A 232 -12.78 1.10 16.26
N LEU A 233 -12.30 1.84 15.26
CA LEU A 233 -10.96 1.71 14.71
C LEU A 233 -9.90 2.32 15.62
N LYS A 234 -10.16 3.48 16.23
CA LYS A 234 -9.19 4.25 17.03
C LYS A 234 -8.40 3.41 18.06
N PRO A 235 -9.01 2.56 18.91
CA PRO A 235 -8.25 1.75 19.88
C PRO A 235 -7.41 0.62 19.25
N LEU A 236 -7.58 0.35 17.96
CA LEU A 236 -6.86 -0.67 17.20
C LEU A 236 -5.68 -0.08 16.41
N LEU A 237 -5.51 1.24 16.45
CA LEU A 237 -4.54 1.97 15.64
C LEU A 237 -3.60 2.82 16.50
N ASP A 238 -2.33 2.85 16.10
CA ASP A 238 -1.36 3.82 16.59
C ASP A 238 -1.52 5.15 15.82
N PRO A 239 -1.20 6.30 16.43
CA PRO A 239 -1.64 7.61 15.93
C PRO A 239 -1.01 8.05 14.60
N SER A 240 0.21 7.59 14.29
CA SER A 240 1.03 8.15 13.21
C SER A 240 0.99 7.29 11.94
N PRO A 241 0.37 7.76 10.84
CA PRO A 241 0.45 7.06 9.56
C PRO A 241 1.83 7.27 8.89
N PRO A 242 2.11 6.58 7.76
CA PRO A 242 3.40 6.71 7.07
C PRO A 242 3.71 8.15 6.61
N THR A 243 4.99 8.55 6.68
CA THR A 243 5.45 9.95 6.59
C THR A 243 4.99 10.73 5.36
N PHE A 244 4.86 10.09 4.20
CA PHE A 244 4.50 10.77 2.94
C PHE A 244 2.99 10.78 2.63
N THR A 245 2.17 10.21 3.52
CA THR A 245 0.71 10.16 3.37
C THR A 245 0.06 11.43 3.90
N LYS A 246 -1.14 11.76 3.42
CA LYS A 246 -2.01 12.76 4.05
C LYS A 246 -2.67 12.13 5.27
N PRO A 247 -2.42 12.61 6.51
CA PRO A 247 -3.18 12.16 7.66
C PRO A 247 -4.65 12.56 7.48
N ILE A 248 -5.56 11.60 7.59
CA ILE A 248 -7.02 11.86 7.48
C ILE A 248 -7.77 11.48 8.76
N ALA A 249 -7.22 10.61 9.62
CA ALA A 249 -7.74 10.33 10.96
C ALA A 249 -6.64 9.72 11.84
N HIS A 250 -6.94 9.45 13.11
CA HIS A 250 -6.02 8.78 14.04
C HIS A 250 -5.50 7.47 13.44
N GLY A 251 -4.19 7.41 13.14
CA GLY A 251 -3.55 6.23 12.55
C GLY A 251 -3.94 5.92 11.10
N ILE A 252 -4.64 6.83 10.42
CA ILE A 252 -5.10 6.63 9.04
C ILE A 252 -4.47 7.68 8.12
N GLY A 253 -3.69 7.20 7.15
CA GLY A 253 -3.07 8.00 6.11
C GLY A 253 -3.67 7.72 4.74
N LEU A 254 -3.58 8.69 3.83
CA LEU A 254 -4.06 8.56 2.45
C LEU A 254 -2.95 8.88 1.45
N ALA A 255 -2.89 8.13 0.35
CA ALA A 255 -2.10 8.47 -0.82
C ALA A 255 -2.73 7.97 -2.13
N GLU A 256 -2.44 8.63 -3.23
CA GLU A 256 -2.75 8.15 -4.57
C GLU A 256 -1.72 7.10 -5.00
N ASP A 257 -2.19 6.03 -5.65
CA ASP A 257 -1.33 4.97 -6.16
C ASP A 257 -0.51 5.47 -7.37
N PRO A 258 0.84 5.40 -7.36
CA PRO A 258 1.63 5.74 -8.54
C PRO A 258 1.39 4.75 -9.69
N ALA A 259 1.53 5.23 -10.93
CA ALA A 259 1.20 4.45 -12.13
C ALA A 259 2.27 3.41 -12.53
N ASP A 260 3.47 3.47 -11.97
CA ASP A 260 4.68 2.74 -12.39
C ASP A 260 4.84 1.34 -11.74
N ALA A 261 3.77 0.80 -11.15
CA ALA A 261 3.74 -0.48 -10.45
C ALA A 261 4.72 -0.60 -9.26
N VAL A 262 5.38 0.50 -8.87
CA VAL A 262 6.18 0.59 -7.65
C VAL A 262 5.24 0.88 -6.48
N SER A 263 5.57 0.41 -5.27
CA SER A 263 4.79 0.81 -4.10
C SER A 263 4.94 2.33 -3.85
N PHE A 264 3.87 3.02 -3.45
CA PHE A 264 3.91 4.45 -3.09
C PHE A 264 5.08 4.80 -2.16
N GLY A 265 5.27 4.03 -1.08
CA GLY A 265 6.37 4.27 -0.15
C GLY A 265 7.74 4.16 -0.81
N ALA A 266 7.96 3.16 -1.67
CA ALA A 266 9.21 3.02 -2.41
C ALA A 266 9.41 4.14 -3.44
N SER A 267 8.34 4.56 -4.13
CA SER A 267 8.37 5.68 -5.08
C SER A 267 8.83 6.97 -4.39
N ARG A 268 8.20 7.36 -3.27
CA ARG A 268 8.56 8.59 -2.54
C ARG A 268 9.91 8.48 -1.81
N SER A 269 10.23 7.31 -1.27
CA SER A 269 11.54 7.05 -0.66
C SER A 269 12.67 7.11 -1.69
N GLY A 270 12.40 6.69 -2.94
CA GLY A 270 13.35 6.77 -4.04
C GLY A 270 13.73 8.20 -4.42
N LEU A 271 12.80 9.14 -4.37
CA LEU A 271 13.08 10.56 -4.61
C LEU A 271 14.01 11.15 -3.54
N VAL A 272 13.76 10.80 -2.28
CA VAL A 272 14.63 11.20 -1.16
C VAL A 272 16.02 10.59 -1.33
N ALA A 273 16.10 9.30 -1.67
CA ALA A 273 17.37 8.61 -1.91
C ALA A 273 18.20 9.22 -3.06
N GLN A 274 17.55 9.59 -4.16
CA GLN A 274 18.22 10.28 -5.28
C GLN A 274 18.76 11.65 -4.86
N ALA A 275 17.98 12.41 -4.10
CA ALA A 275 18.42 13.69 -3.56
C ALA A 275 19.58 13.55 -2.55
N MET A 276 19.55 12.50 -1.73
CA MET A 276 20.63 12.14 -0.79
C MET A 276 21.94 11.90 -1.53
N LEU A 277 21.94 11.10 -2.60
CA LEU A 277 23.12 10.85 -3.43
C LEU A 277 23.68 12.14 -4.05
N ARG A 278 22.80 12.99 -4.59
CA ARG A 278 23.23 14.27 -5.21
C ARG A 278 23.81 15.27 -4.20
N ALA A 279 23.42 15.15 -2.93
CA ALA A 279 23.86 16.02 -1.85
C ALA A 279 24.98 15.43 -0.98
N GLN A 280 25.49 14.25 -1.33
CA GLN A 280 26.61 13.62 -0.64
C GLN A 280 27.86 14.51 -0.71
N ASN A 281 28.57 14.60 0.41
CA ASN A 281 29.84 15.29 0.54
C ASN A 281 30.75 14.50 1.49
N GLY A 282 31.65 13.69 0.92
CA GLY A 282 32.36 12.67 1.68
C GLY A 282 31.37 11.61 2.19
N ASP A 283 31.45 11.31 3.49
CA ASP A 283 30.57 10.37 4.17
C ASP A 283 29.23 11.00 4.60
N ALA A 284 29.12 12.33 4.63
CA ALA A 284 27.92 13.03 5.09
C ALA A 284 27.00 13.45 3.95
N ILE A 285 25.72 13.70 4.28
CA ILE A 285 24.75 14.30 3.37
C ILE A 285 24.53 15.75 3.78
N CYS A 286 24.80 16.69 2.89
CA CYS A 286 24.62 18.11 3.16
C CYS A 286 23.11 18.48 3.14
N PRO A 287 22.49 18.88 4.26
CA PRO A 287 21.03 19.04 4.33
C PRO A 287 20.46 20.15 3.42
N THR A 288 21.22 21.23 3.20
CA THR A 288 20.80 22.32 2.30
C THR A 288 20.84 21.88 0.85
N ARG A 289 21.97 21.30 0.39
CA ARG A 289 22.10 20.73 -0.96
C ARG A 289 21.09 19.61 -1.22
N PHE A 290 20.77 18.82 -0.19
CA PHE A 290 19.73 17.79 -0.26
C PHE A 290 18.37 18.40 -0.56
N TRP A 291 17.99 19.47 0.15
CA TRP A 291 16.69 20.09 -0.04
C TRP A 291 16.54 20.67 -1.45
N ASP A 292 17.60 21.30 -1.97
CA ASP A 292 17.62 21.84 -3.32
C ASP A 292 17.46 20.69 -4.34
N ALA A 293 18.26 19.63 -4.23
CA ALA A 293 18.16 18.45 -5.08
C ALA A 293 16.79 17.76 -5.01
N PHE A 294 16.21 17.63 -3.81
CA PHE A 294 14.89 17.04 -3.63
C PHE A 294 13.79 17.87 -4.28
N THR A 295 13.90 19.20 -4.22
CA THR A 295 12.99 20.13 -4.90
C THR A 295 13.10 19.96 -6.42
N ASP A 296 14.32 19.85 -6.97
CA ASP A 296 14.55 19.60 -8.40
C ASP A 296 13.93 18.28 -8.86
N PHE A 297 14.12 17.19 -8.10
CA PHE A 297 13.53 15.89 -8.43
C PHE A 297 12.00 15.90 -8.35
N CYS A 298 11.40 16.55 -7.35
CA CYS A 298 9.95 16.69 -7.29
C CYS A 298 9.41 17.47 -8.50
N ALA A 299 10.10 18.55 -8.90
CA ALA A 299 9.71 19.34 -10.07
C ALA A 299 9.82 18.52 -11.38
N LEU A 300 10.88 17.73 -11.53
CA LEU A 300 11.07 16.84 -12.69
C LEU A 300 9.93 15.82 -12.83
N GLU A 301 9.48 15.27 -11.70
CA GLU A 301 8.37 14.31 -11.63
C GLU A 301 6.98 14.98 -11.60
N ASN A 302 6.91 16.32 -11.70
CA ASN A 302 5.67 17.10 -11.58
C ASN A 302 4.90 16.86 -10.27
N LEU A 303 5.63 16.61 -9.18
CA LEU A 303 5.09 16.42 -7.84
C LEU A 303 5.10 17.72 -7.03
N ASP A 304 4.01 17.97 -6.31
CA ASP A 304 3.97 19.02 -5.30
C ASP A 304 4.67 18.54 -4.03
N ILE A 305 5.79 19.18 -3.68
CA ILE A 305 6.62 18.87 -2.52
C ILE A 305 5.88 18.98 -1.18
N ASN A 306 4.79 19.76 -1.12
CA ASN A 306 3.95 19.91 0.06
C ASN A 306 2.80 18.90 0.09
N ARG A 307 2.58 18.16 -1.01
CA ARG A 307 1.48 17.21 -1.19
C ARG A 307 1.95 15.93 -1.88
N LEU A 308 3.02 15.34 -1.36
CA LEU A 308 3.63 14.11 -1.91
C LEU A 308 2.68 12.91 -1.98
N TYR A 309 1.57 12.93 -1.24
CA TYR A 309 0.51 11.93 -1.30
C TYR A 309 -0.34 12.00 -2.59
N LEU A 310 -0.22 13.07 -3.38
CA LEU A 310 -0.88 13.20 -4.68
C LEU A 310 0.04 12.70 -5.80
N ASN A 311 -0.59 12.25 -6.90
CA ASN A 311 0.06 12.09 -8.18
C ASN A 311 0.13 13.42 -8.94
N PRO A 312 1.00 13.51 -9.97
CA PRO A 312 1.09 14.68 -10.82
C PRO A 312 -0.26 15.09 -11.42
N GLY A 313 -0.58 16.38 -11.32
CA GLY A 313 -1.81 16.96 -11.86
C GLY A 313 -3.09 16.62 -11.08
N SER A 314 -3.01 15.87 -9.97
CA SER A 314 -4.17 15.60 -9.13
C SER A 314 -4.58 16.83 -8.30
N THR A 315 -5.89 16.97 -8.10
CA THR A 315 -6.47 17.92 -7.15
C THR A 315 -6.67 17.24 -5.80
N ASP A 316 -6.36 17.95 -4.71
CA ASP A 316 -6.65 17.49 -3.36
C ASP A 316 -8.15 17.63 -3.05
N THR A 317 -8.87 16.52 -3.16
CA THR A 317 -10.31 16.44 -2.83
C THR A 317 -10.54 15.51 -1.63
N TYR A 318 -9.53 15.36 -0.77
CA TYR A 318 -9.52 14.37 0.31
C TYR A 318 -9.92 14.94 1.68
N ASP A 319 -10.23 16.24 1.74
CA ASP A 319 -10.73 16.93 2.94
C ASP A 319 -12.24 16.72 3.11
N LEU A 320 -12.61 15.53 3.60
CA LEU A 320 -14.01 15.19 3.84
C LEU A 320 -14.42 15.56 5.27
N PRO A 321 -15.57 16.25 5.48
CA PRO A 321 -16.04 16.66 6.81
C PRO A 321 -16.13 15.51 7.80
N SER A 322 -16.41 14.30 7.31
CA SER A 322 -16.58 13.09 8.10
C SER A 322 -15.31 12.61 8.80
N PHE A 323 -14.14 13.01 8.31
CA PHE A 323 -12.83 12.70 8.90
C PHE A 323 -12.28 13.86 9.77
N GLN A 324 -12.66 15.10 9.46
CA GLN A 324 -12.20 16.29 10.19
C GLN A 324 -12.73 16.38 11.62
N SER A 325 -13.90 15.80 11.92
CA SER A 325 -14.48 15.84 13.27
C SER A 325 -13.66 15.13 14.35
N GLU A 326 -12.70 14.27 13.96
CA GLU A 326 -11.78 13.60 14.91
C GLU A 326 -10.44 14.31 15.09
N ILE A 327 -10.01 15.14 14.13
CA ILE A 327 -8.71 15.84 14.20
C ILE A 327 -8.78 17.05 15.15
N VAL A 328 -9.99 17.58 15.40
CA VAL A 328 -10.22 18.79 16.20
C VAL A 328 -10.55 18.49 17.68
N LYS A 329 -10.39 17.24 18.15
CA LYS A 329 -10.60 16.85 19.56
C LYS A 329 -9.38 16.18 20.15
#